data_AF-A0A850UMY2-F1
#
_entry.id   AF-A0A850UMY2-F1
#
_cell.length_a   1.000
_cell.length_b   1.000
_cell.length_c   1.000
_cell.angle_alpha   90.00
_cell.angle_beta   90.00
_cell.angle_gamma   90.00
#
_symmetry.space_group_name_H-M   'P 1'
#
loop_
_entity.id
_entity.type
_entity.pdbx_description
1 polymer ?
#
loop_
_entity_poly.entity_id
_entity_poly.type
_entity_poly.pdbx_seq_one_letter_code
_entity_poly.pdbx_strand_id
1 'polypeptide(L)'
;MAFQSVLFVFLAGLVFFSEAAPLVSHGSVDSKCPLMVKVLDAVRGSPASDVTVKVFKQAEDGSWQDFAVGKTTDYGEIHDLTTEEQFVEGKYLVKFETSAYWKALGLSAFHEYADVVFTANDSGHRHYTIAALLSPFSYSTTAVVTDPQE
;
A
#
# COMPACT_ATOMS: atom_id res chain seq x y z
N MET A 1 -52.91 38.83 23.75
CA MET A 1 -51.61 38.74 24.45
C MET A 1 -51.53 37.35 25.09
N ALA A 2 -50.53 36.50 24.97
CA ALA A 2 -49.38 36.32 24.08
C ALA A 2 -48.71 35.00 24.56
N PHE A 3 -48.28 34.13 23.63
CA PHE A 3 -47.24 33.08 23.73
C PHE A 3 -47.32 31.98 24.84
N GLN A 4 -47.57 30.72 24.48
CA GLN A 4 -46.60 29.66 24.11
C GLN A 4 -45.47 29.42 25.13
N SER A 5 -45.42 28.23 25.75
CA SER A 5 -44.33 27.26 25.47
C SER A 5 -44.45 26.00 26.34
N VAL A 6 -44.63 24.89 25.64
CA VAL A 6 -44.55 23.52 26.14
C VAL A 6 -43.07 23.16 26.24
N LEU A 7 -42.59 22.77 27.42
CA LEU A 7 -41.20 22.30 27.61
C LEU A 7 -41.19 20.76 27.61
N PHE A 8 -41.21 20.16 26.42
CA PHE A 8 -40.84 18.74 26.24
C PHE A 8 -39.31 18.68 26.14
N VAL A 9 -38.67 18.15 27.18
CA VAL A 9 -37.23 17.84 27.16
C VAL A 9 -37.04 16.55 26.34
N PHE A 10 -36.73 16.69 25.05
CA PHE A 10 -36.26 15.57 24.22
C PHE A 10 -34.76 15.39 24.46
N LEU A 11 -34.40 14.36 25.22
CA LEU A 11 -33.03 13.87 25.34
C LEU A 11 -32.72 13.04 24.08
N ALA A 12 -32.22 13.68 23.02
CA ALA A 12 -31.77 12.98 21.83
C ALA A 12 -30.41 12.32 22.11
N GLY A 13 -30.43 11.01 22.33
CA GLY A 13 -29.21 10.19 22.38
C GLY A 13 -28.54 10.16 21.01
N LEU A 14 -27.42 10.86 20.88
CA LEU A 14 -26.47 10.66 19.78
C LEU A 14 -25.74 9.35 20.03
N VAL A 15 -26.36 8.24 19.64
CA VAL A 15 -25.64 6.98 19.44
C VAL A 15 -24.85 7.17 18.14
N PHE A 16 -23.58 7.57 18.26
CA PHE A 16 -22.63 7.39 17.19
C PHE A 16 -22.45 5.87 17.02
N PHE A 17 -23.21 5.29 16.09
CA PHE A 17 -22.85 3.99 15.54
C PHE A 17 -21.55 4.20 14.79
N SER A 18 -20.44 3.90 15.46
CA SER A 18 -19.17 3.66 14.81
C SER A 18 -19.38 2.42 13.94
N GLU A 19 -19.78 2.64 12.69
CA GLU A 19 -19.80 1.60 11.68
C GLU A 19 -18.35 1.16 11.48
N ALA A 20 -17.98 0.06 12.14
CA ALA A 20 -16.70 -0.59 11.90
C ALA A 20 -16.71 -0.97 10.41
N ALA A 21 -15.78 -0.39 9.66
CA ALA A 21 -15.61 -0.72 8.25
C ALA A 21 -15.58 -2.25 8.11
N PRO A 22 -16.28 -2.81 7.10
CA PRO A 22 -16.32 -4.25 6.93
C PRO A 22 -14.90 -4.79 6.86
N LEU A 23 -14.63 -5.78 7.72
CA LEU A 23 -13.36 -6.48 7.78
C LEU A 23 -13.29 -7.35 6.53
N VAL A 24 -12.79 -6.78 5.43
CA VAL A 24 -12.45 -7.55 4.24
C VAL A 24 -11.33 -8.49 4.66
N SER A 25 -11.61 -9.79 4.62
CA SER A 25 -10.61 -10.82 4.89
C SER A 25 -9.58 -10.81 3.75
N HIS A 26 -8.49 -10.05 3.92
CA HIS A 26 -7.40 -9.95 2.94
C HIS A 26 -6.65 -11.30 2.77
N GLY A 27 -6.73 -12.19 3.77
CA GLY A 27 -5.91 -13.40 3.82
C GLY A 27 -6.14 -14.44 2.71
N SER A 28 -7.24 -14.38 1.93
CA SER A 28 -7.45 -15.34 0.83
C SER A 28 -6.92 -14.88 -0.52
N VAL A 29 -6.60 -13.59 -0.67
CA VAL A 29 -6.02 -13.03 -1.92
C VAL A 29 -4.50 -13.07 -1.84
N ASP A 30 -3.96 -12.90 -0.63
CA ASP A 30 -2.52 -12.94 -0.34
C ASP A 30 -1.86 -14.30 -0.69
N SER A 31 -2.61 -15.41 -0.63
CA SER A 31 -2.09 -16.76 -0.92
C SER A 31 -1.79 -17.03 -2.41
N LYS A 32 -2.03 -16.08 -3.33
CA LYS A 32 -1.74 -16.25 -4.76
C LYS A 32 -0.88 -15.13 -5.37
N CYS A 33 -0.54 -14.11 -4.59
CA CYS A 33 0.22 -12.96 -5.06
C CYS A 33 1.69 -13.10 -4.64
N PRO A 34 2.59 -13.54 -5.54
CA PRO A 34 4.00 -13.71 -5.17
C PRO A 34 4.71 -12.38 -4.84
N LEU A 35 4.18 -11.25 -5.32
CA LEU A 35 4.62 -9.90 -4.96
C LEU A 35 3.42 -8.98 -4.75
N MET A 36 3.27 -8.51 -3.51
CA MET A 36 2.27 -7.52 -3.09
C MET A 36 2.99 -6.29 -2.52
N VAL A 37 2.37 -5.12 -2.67
CA VAL A 37 2.85 -3.89 -2.00
C VAL A 37 1.76 -3.28 -1.15
N LYS A 38 2.16 -2.74 0.01
CA LYS A 38 1.29 -2.01 0.94
C LYS A 38 1.89 -0.65 1.23
N VAL A 39 1.13 0.42 1.06
CA VAL A 39 1.61 1.79 1.26
C VAL A 39 0.68 2.54 2.21
N LEU A 40 1.26 3.13 3.25
CA LEU A 40 0.58 3.90 4.28
C LEU A 40 1.10 5.35 4.30
N ASP A 41 0.21 6.28 4.63
CA ASP A 41 0.49 7.69 4.81
C ASP A 41 0.50 8.02 6.32
N ALA A 42 1.67 8.33 6.86
CA ALA A 42 1.85 8.65 8.27
C ALA A 42 1.34 10.05 8.66
N VAL A 43 1.15 10.95 7.69
CA VAL A 43 0.62 12.31 7.93
C VAL A 43 -0.88 12.26 8.11
N ARG A 44 -1.57 11.51 7.25
CA ARG A 44 -3.04 11.39 7.24
C ARG A 44 -3.56 10.24 8.11
N GLY A 45 -2.69 9.30 8.51
CA GLY A 45 -3.07 8.12 9.27
C GLY A 45 -3.97 7.17 8.47
N SER A 46 -3.74 7.08 7.15
CA SER A 46 -4.57 6.31 6.22
C SER A 46 -3.71 5.50 5.25
N PRO A 47 -4.27 4.54 4.50
CA PRO A 47 -3.60 4.02 3.31
C PRO A 47 -3.27 5.14 2.32
N ALA A 48 -2.16 4.97 1.60
CA ALA A 48 -1.76 5.88 0.53
C ALA A 48 -2.30 5.32 -0.80
N SER A 49 -3.46 5.84 -1.22
CA SER A 49 -4.09 5.47 -2.49
C SER A 49 -3.49 6.22 -3.69
N ASP A 50 -3.65 5.62 -4.88
CA ASP A 50 -3.19 6.14 -6.18
C ASP A 50 -1.67 6.41 -6.28
N VAL A 51 -0.87 5.75 -5.43
CA VAL A 51 0.59 5.76 -5.53
C VAL A 51 1.00 4.87 -6.70
N THR A 52 1.68 5.44 -7.69
CA THR A 52 2.24 4.67 -8.80
C THR A 52 3.45 3.87 -8.32
N VAL A 53 3.47 2.58 -8.62
CA VAL A 53 4.55 1.66 -8.29
C VAL A 53 5.05 1.02 -9.58
N LYS A 54 6.36 1.04 -9.78
CA LYS A 54 7.06 0.39 -10.90
C LYS A 54 7.99 -0.68 -10.35
N VAL A 55 7.94 -1.86 -10.95
CA VAL A 55 8.82 -2.98 -10.62
C VAL A 55 9.77 -3.19 -11.79
N PHE A 56 11.04 -3.39 -11.49
CA PHE A 56 12.09 -3.69 -12.44
C PHE A 56 12.78 -4.99 -12.05
N LYS A 57 13.26 -5.73 -13.05
CA LYS A 57 14.14 -6.88 -12.86
C LYS A 57 15.54 -6.55 -13.39
N GLN A 58 16.58 -6.93 -12.65
CA GLN A 58 17.95 -6.76 -13.14
C GLN A 58 18.27 -7.81 -14.20
N ALA A 59 18.75 -7.36 -15.35
CA ALA A 59 19.27 -8.22 -16.41
C ALA A 59 20.71 -8.68 -16.13
N GLU A 60 21.21 -9.64 -16.91
CA GLU A 60 22.57 -10.19 -16.75
C GLU A 60 23.67 -9.13 -16.92
N ASP A 61 23.43 -8.11 -17.75
CA ASP A 61 24.34 -6.98 -17.95
C ASP A 61 24.31 -5.94 -16.82
N GLY A 62 23.49 -6.18 -15.78
CA GLY A 62 23.31 -5.29 -14.63
C GLY A 62 22.30 -4.18 -14.83
N SER A 63 21.73 -4.02 -16.03
CA SER A 63 20.69 -3.01 -16.31
C SER A 63 19.35 -3.38 -15.67
N TRP A 64 18.55 -2.37 -15.33
CA TRP A 64 17.18 -2.55 -14.83
C TRP A 64 16.20 -2.54 -16.00
N GLN A 65 15.44 -3.63 -16.15
CA GLN A 65 14.40 -3.76 -17.17
C GLN A 65 13.01 -3.64 -16.54
N ASP A 66 12.08 -2.98 -17.24
CA ASP A 66 10.68 -2.89 -16.81
C ASP A 66 10.10 -4.30 -16.63
N PHE A 67 9.46 -4.53 -15.49
CA PHE A 67 8.87 -5.82 -15.14
C PHE A 67 7.36 -5.72 -14.92
N ALA A 68 6.92 -4.77 -14.08
CA ALA A 68 5.50 -4.54 -13.82
C ALA A 68 5.23 -3.07 -13.44
N VAL A 69 3.99 -2.64 -13.57
CA VAL A 69 3.54 -1.32 -13.12
C VAL A 69 2.12 -1.42 -12.56
N GLY A 70 1.85 -0.67 -11.51
CA GLY A 70 0.52 -0.59 -10.91
C GLY A 70 0.31 0.70 -10.12
N LYS A 71 -0.90 0.87 -9.61
CA LYS A 71 -1.28 1.97 -8.71
C LYS A 71 -1.97 1.40 -7.48
N THR A 72 -1.62 1.90 -6.31
CA THR A 72 -2.26 1.44 -5.06
C THR A 72 -3.75 1.75 -5.06
N THR A 73 -4.54 0.78 -4.61
CA THR A 73 -5.98 0.90 -4.40
C THR A 73 -6.31 1.85 -3.24
N ASP A 74 -7.59 2.05 -2.95
CA ASP A 74 -8.05 2.80 -1.78
C ASP A 74 -7.58 2.20 -0.44
N TYR A 75 -7.20 0.92 -0.44
CA TYR A 75 -6.61 0.24 0.71
C TYR A 75 -5.07 0.36 0.75
N GLY A 76 -4.46 1.13 -0.16
CA GLY A 76 -3.01 1.30 -0.24
C GLY A 76 -2.29 0.04 -0.74
N GLU A 77 -2.99 -0.85 -1.42
CA GLU A 77 -2.48 -2.16 -1.84
C GLU A 77 -2.39 -2.26 -3.36
N ILE A 78 -1.42 -3.04 -3.86
CA ILE A 78 -1.46 -3.59 -5.22
C ILE A 78 -1.31 -5.10 -5.11
N HIS A 79 -2.33 -5.79 -5.58
CA HIS A 79 -2.33 -7.23 -5.79
C HIS A 79 -1.95 -7.54 -7.24
N ASP A 80 -1.52 -8.76 -7.51
CA ASP A 80 -1.30 -9.27 -8.88
C ASP A 80 -0.30 -8.46 -9.74
N LEU A 81 0.79 -7.94 -9.14
CA LEU A 81 1.86 -7.30 -9.90
C LEU A 81 2.57 -8.25 -10.88
N THR A 82 2.49 -9.56 -10.63
CA THR A 82 3.13 -10.62 -11.41
C THR A 82 2.51 -11.97 -11.04
N THR A 83 2.75 -13.00 -11.86
CA THR A 83 2.43 -14.40 -11.53
C THR A 83 3.66 -15.14 -10.98
N GLU A 84 3.45 -16.32 -10.38
CA GLU A 84 4.53 -17.18 -9.88
C GLU A 84 5.51 -17.58 -10.99
N GLU A 85 5.00 -17.83 -12.20
CA GLU A 85 5.81 -18.24 -13.36
C GLU A 85 6.71 -17.11 -13.86
N GLN A 86 6.26 -15.86 -13.75
CA GLN A 86 7.03 -14.69 -14.17
C GLN A 86 8.01 -14.23 -13.10
N PHE A 87 7.65 -14.38 -11.83
CA PHE A 87 8.44 -13.96 -10.69
C PHE A 87 9.47 -15.01 -10.30
N VAL A 88 10.45 -15.19 -11.17
CA VAL A 88 11.56 -16.15 -11.00
C VAL A 88 12.68 -15.58 -10.12
N GLU A 89 13.67 -16.40 -9.80
CA GLU A 89 14.90 -15.97 -9.14
C GLU A 89 15.53 -14.75 -9.85
N GLY A 90 15.96 -13.77 -9.06
CA GLY A 90 16.66 -12.59 -9.56
C GLY A 90 16.63 -11.40 -8.60
N LYS A 91 17.26 -10.31 -9.02
CA LYS A 91 17.21 -9.04 -8.29
C LYS A 91 16.09 -8.17 -8.85
N TYR A 92 15.28 -7.65 -7.95
CA TYR A 92 14.14 -6.80 -8.27
C TYR A 92 14.29 -5.45 -7.58
N LEU A 93 13.76 -4.41 -8.23
CA LEU A 93 13.63 -3.06 -7.69
C LEU A 93 12.15 -2.68 -7.73
N VAL A 94 11.60 -2.31 -6.57
CA VAL A 94 10.26 -1.73 -6.46
C VAL A 94 10.42 -0.24 -6.20
N LYS A 95 9.93 0.60 -7.13
CA LYS A 95 9.98 2.06 -7.08
C LYS A 95 8.57 2.62 -6.83
N PHE A 96 8.42 3.36 -5.74
CA PHE A 96 7.21 4.11 -5.39
C PHE A 96 7.39 5.58 -5.81
N GLU A 97 6.50 6.09 -6.67
CA GLU A 97 6.53 7.48 -7.15
C GLU A 97 6.02 8.47 -6.07
N THR A 98 6.74 8.55 -4.95
CA THR A 98 6.32 9.27 -3.73
C THR A 98 6.28 10.79 -3.91
N SER A 99 7.17 11.38 -4.71
CA SER A 99 7.13 12.82 -5.01
C SER A 99 5.83 13.22 -5.72
N ALA A 100 5.41 12.42 -6.71
CA ALA A 100 4.15 12.65 -7.43
C ALA A 100 2.94 12.54 -6.49
N TYR A 101 2.93 11.55 -5.60
CA TYR A 101 1.89 11.37 -4.59
C TYR A 101 1.75 12.59 -3.66
N TRP A 102 2.85 13.06 -3.07
CA TRP A 102 2.82 14.22 -2.18
C TRP A 102 2.44 15.50 -2.91
N LYS A 103 2.93 15.68 -4.14
CA LYS A 103 2.59 16.82 -4.99
C LYS A 103 1.10 16.87 -5.30
N ALA A 104 0.46 15.73 -5.57
CA ALA A 104 -0.99 15.65 -5.79
C ALA A 104 -1.79 16.08 -4.55
N LEU A 105 -1.22 15.93 -3.35
CA LEU A 105 -1.79 16.40 -2.08
C LEU A 105 -1.38 17.83 -1.71
N GLY A 106 -0.66 18.54 -2.59
CA GLY A 106 -0.20 19.91 -2.34
C GLY A 106 0.96 20.02 -1.35
N LEU A 107 1.67 18.92 -1.08
CA LEU A 107 2.83 18.87 -0.18
C LEU A 107 4.14 18.77 -0.96
N SER A 108 5.18 19.44 -0.46
CA SER A 108 6.54 19.26 -0.97
C SER A 108 7.15 18.00 -0.37
N ALA A 109 7.56 17.07 -1.23
CA ALA A 109 8.38 15.92 -0.83
C ALA A 109 9.87 16.27 -0.84
N PHE A 110 10.65 15.60 0.00
CA PHE A 110 12.10 15.62 -0.06
C PHE A 110 12.66 14.59 -1.04
N HIS A 111 12.11 13.37 -1.01
CA HIS A 111 12.54 12.26 -1.86
C HIS A 111 11.83 12.34 -3.21
N GLU A 112 12.56 12.13 -4.31
CA GLU A 112 11.98 12.04 -5.66
C GLU A 112 11.12 10.77 -5.82
N TYR A 113 11.56 9.67 -5.22
CA TYR A 113 10.86 8.41 -5.11
C TYR A 113 11.40 7.64 -3.89
N ALA A 114 10.70 6.59 -3.47
CA ALA A 114 11.26 5.58 -2.57
C ALA A 114 11.51 4.30 -3.37
N ASP A 115 12.61 3.61 -3.10
CA ASP A 115 12.91 2.32 -3.74
C ASP A 115 13.30 1.24 -2.74
N VAL A 116 13.07 -0.01 -3.15
CA VAL A 116 13.43 -1.22 -2.42
C VAL A 116 14.06 -2.17 -3.42
N VAL A 117 15.32 -2.55 -3.17
CA VAL A 117 16.06 -3.49 -4.00
C VAL A 117 16.31 -4.77 -3.21
N PHE A 118 15.97 -5.92 -3.78
CA PHE A 118 16.10 -7.20 -3.10
C PHE A 118 16.34 -8.35 -4.08
N THR A 119 16.90 -9.45 -3.58
CA THR A 119 16.97 -10.73 -4.30
C THR A 119 15.72 -11.55 -3.95
N ALA A 120 15.01 -12.03 -4.96
CA ALA A 120 13.85 -12.89 -4.80
C ALA A 120 14.18 -14.33 -5.20
N ASN A 121 13.51 -15.28 -4.55
CA ASN A 121 13.43 -16.70 -4.92
C ASN A 121 14.75 -17.48 -5.07
N ASP A 122 15.84 -17.00 -4.46
CA ASP A 122 17.16 -17.66 -4.42
C ASP A 122 17.19 -19.00 -3.65
N SER A 123 16.14 -19.27 -2.86
CA SER A 123 15.98 -20.50 -2.07
C SER A 123 14.64 -21.18 -2.33
N GLY A 124 14.07 -20.99 -3.53
CA GLY A 124 12.72 -21.44 -3.89
C GLY A 124 11.69 -20.32 -3.89
N HIS A 125 10.50 -20.62 -4.42
CA HIS A 125 9.41 -19.65 -4.51
C HIS A 125 8.92 -19.23 -3.12
N ARG A 126 8.81 -17.92 -2.90
CA ARG A 126 8.26 -17.28 -1.69
C ARG A 126 7.32 -16.15 -2.08
N HIS A 127 6.41 -15.77 -1.18
CA HIS A 127 5.55 -14.61 -1.35
C HIS A 127 6.13 -13.42 -0.60
N TYR A 128 6.09 -12.25 -1.23
CA TYR A 128 6.70 -11.03 -0.72
C TYR A 128 5.65 -9.94 -0.58
N THR A 129 5.54 -9.36 0.61
CA THR A 129 4.83 -8.10 0.85
C THR A 129 5.85 -7.01 1.12
N ILE A 130 5.94 -6.02 0.22
CA ILE A 130 6.78 -4.84 0.43
C ILE A 130 5.90 -3.72 1.01
N ALA A 131 6.10 -3.42 2.28
CA ALA A 131 5.36 -2.39 2.99
C ALA A 131 6.16 -1.09 3.08
N ALA A 132 5.53 0.05 2.75
CA ALA A 132 6.11 1.37 2.85
C ALA A 132 5.23 2.30 3.71
N LEU A 133 5.84 3.03 4.65
CA LEU A 133 5.19 4.07 5.44
C LEU A 133 5.80 5.42 5.07
N LEU A 134 4.97 6.31 4.53
CA LEU A 134 5.42 7.56 3.91
C LEU A 134 5.19 8.77 4.82
N SER A 135 6.17 9.66 4.83
CA SER A 135 6.06 11.07 5.23
C SER A 135 6.75 11.94 4.16
N PRO A 136 6.45 13.25 4.07
CA PRO A 136 7.04 14.08 3.02
C PRO A 136 8.58 14.11 3.05
N PHE A 137 9.20 14.02 4.23
CA PHE A 137 10.65 14.08 4.44
C PHE A 137 11.26 12.77 4.97
N SER A 138 10.51 11.67 5.00
CA SER A 138 10.99 10.38 5.50
C SER A 138 10.13 9.25 4.93
N TYR A 139 10.70 8.09 4.71
CA TYR A 139 9.91 6.88 4.54
C TYR A 139 10.57 5.74 5.30
N SER A 140 9.76 4.77 5.71
CA SER A 140 10.23 3.48 6.20
C SER A 140 9.76 2.39 5.24
N THR A 141 10.58 1.36 5.05
CA THR A 141 10.23 0.19 4.26
C THR A 141 10.51 -1.08 5.04
N THR A 142 9.71 -2.11 4.85
CA THR A 142 9.84 -3.43 5.46
C THR A 142 9.31 -4.49 4.51
N ALA A 143 9.84 -5.71 4.60
CA ALA A 143 9.35 -6.86 3.87
C ALA A 143 8.75 -7.89 4.83
N VAL A 144 7.61 -8.47 4.45
CA VAL A 144 7.11 -9.73 5.01
C VAL A 144 7.29 -10.78 3.93
N VAL A 145 7.97 -11.89 4.27
CA VAL A 145 8.25 -12.98 3.35
C VAL A 145 7.68 -14.26 3.93
N THR A 146 6.86 -14.96 3.16
CA THR A 146 6.20 -16.20 3.57
C THR A 146 6.45 -17.31 2.56
N ASP A 147 6.51 -18.55 3.04
CA ASP A 147 6.60 -19.70 2.16
C ASP A 147 5.20 -20.05 1.60
N PRO A 148 5.08 -20.55 0.36
CA PRO A 148 3.78 -20.87 -0.25
C PRO A 148 3.04 -22.04 0.42
N GLN A 149 3.70 -22.76 1.34
CA GLN A 149 3.18 -23.99 1.95
C GLN A 149 2.62 -23.81 3.38
N GLU A 150 2.60 -22.60 3.92
CA GLU A 150 2.00 -22.29 5.24
C GLU A 150 0.56 -21.77 5.14
#